data_AF-A0A8J7MIG6-F1
#
_entry.id   AF-A0A8J7MIG6-F1
#
_cell.length_a   1.000
_cell.length_b   1.000
_cell.length_c   1.000
_cell.angle_alpha   90.00
_cell.angle_beta   90.00
_cell.angle_gamma   90.00
#
_symmetry.space_group_name_H-M   'P 1'
#
loop_
_entity.id
_entity.type
_entity.pdbx_description
1 polymer ?
#
loop_
_entity_poly.entity_id
_entity_poly.type
_entity_poly.pdbx_seq_one_letter_code
_entity_poly.pdbx_strand_id
1 'polypeptide(L)'
;MKIKLILLSLFISCSLVAQKTKKIKVKDKKDDSKEIYYILKSNKTIRQGAYSKYNELNNLILEGEYADNYKSGLWKIYSNDGLLKMKGTYEKNQKTGIWEYFNAEKKIIQRFDFSNKKLIFFEDFEFEK
;
A
#
# COMPACT_ATOMS: atom_id res chain seq x y z
N MET A 1 -28.77 -29.00 8.38
CA MET A 1 -28.26 -27.77 7.72
C MET A 1 -27.05 -27.27 8.48
N LYS A 2 -25.85 -27.26 7.88
CA LYS A 2 -24.62 -26.71 8.47
C LYS A 2 -24.37 -25.34 7.85
N ILE A 3 -24.64 -24.26 8.60
CA ILE A 3 -24.31 -22.90 8.17
C ILE A 3 -22.83 -22.65 8.53
N LYS A 4 -22.01 -22.36 7.51
CA LYS A 4 -20.57 -22.06 7.65
C LYS A 4 -20.37 -20.77 8.48
N LEU A 5 -19.90 -20.91 9.72
CA LEU A 5 -19.27 -19.82 10.48
C LEU A 5 -17.84 -19.60 9.97
N ILE A 6 -17.65 -18.81 8.90
CA ILE A 6 -16.29 -18.42 8.44
C ILE A 6 -16.14 -16.88 8.32
N LEU A 7 -17.19 -16.08 8.52
CA LEU A 7 -17.13 -14.63 8.34
C LEU A 7 -16.73 -13.81 9.59
N LEU A 8 -16.60 -14.43 10.77
CA LEU A 8 -16.35 -13.68 12.02
C LEU A 8 -14.86 -13.41 12.32
N SER A 9 -13.93 -14.16 11.72
CA SER A 9 -12.50 -14.06 12.05
C SER A 9 -11.79 -12.82 11.49
N LEU A 10 -12.23 -12.29 10.33
CA LEU A 10 -11.67 -11.08 9.72
C LEU A 10 -12.11 -9.78 10.41
N PHE A 11 -13.27 -9.77 11.09
CA PHE A 11 -13.75 -8.60 11.82
C PHE A 11 -13.08 -8.44 13.19
N ILE A 12 -12.86 -9.55 13.90
CA ILE A 12 -12.26 -9.52 15.24
C ILE A 12 -10.80 -9.06 15.20
N SER A 13 -10.00 -9.56 14.23
CA SER A 13 -8.59 -9.18 14.10
C SER A 13 -8.42 -7.69 13.79
N CYS A 14 -9.27 -7.13 12.92
CA CYS A 14 -9.24 -5.71 12.55
C CYS A 14 -9.59 -4.80 13.76
N SER A 15 -10.54 -5.22 14.61
CA SER A 15 -10.96 -4.47 15.80
C SER A 15 -9.86 -4.36 16.88
N LEU A 16 -9.07 -5.41 17.09
CA LEU A 16 -7.99 -5.43 18.08
C LEU A 16 -6.82 -4.53 17.69
N VAL A 17 -6.48 -4.47 16.40
CA VAL A 17 -5.42 -3.58 15.87
C VAL A 17 -5.82 -2.10 16.00
N ALA A 18 -7.09 -1.79 15.70
CA ALA A 18 -7.62 -0.43 15.83
C ALA A 18 -7.59 0.09 17.28
N GLN A 19 -7.80 -0.78 18.27
CA GLN A 19 -7.78 -0.38 19.69
C GLN A 19 -6.38 0.00 20.19
N LYS A 20 -5.31 -0.56 19.61
CA LYS A 20 -3.91 -0.34 20.05
C LYS A 20 -3.24 0.88 19.41
N THR A 21 -3.84 1.44 18.36
CA THR A 21 -3.24 2.50 17.55
C THR A 21 -3.98 3.83 17.68
N LYS A 22 -3.29 4.93 17.39
CA LYS A 22 -3.83 6.28 17.28
C LYS A 22 -3.62 6.78 15.86
N LYS A 23 -4.70 7.26 15.23
CA LYS A 23 -4.64 7.91 13.91
C LYS A 23 -4.01 9.29 14.01
N ILE A 24 -3.08 9.57 13.12
CA ILE A 24 -2.39 10.86 12.94
C ILE A 24 -2.68 11.36 11.52
N LYS A 25 -2.88 12.68 11.41
CA LYS A 25 -3.00 13.38 10.14
C LYS A 25 -1.96 14.47 10.12
N VAL A 26 -1.12 14.50 9.09
CA VAL A 26 -0.07 15.51 8.91
C VAL A 26 -0.29 16.18 7.56
N LYS A 27 -0.14 17.50 7.50
CA LYS A 27 -0.10 18.26 6.25
C LYS A 27 1.32 18.79 6.08
N ASP A 28 1.95 18.48 4.96
CA ASP A 28 3.23 19.06 4.57
C ASP A 28 2.94 20.40 3.89
N LYS A 29 3.61 21.48 4.35
CA LYS A 29 3.40 22.83 3.81
C LYS A 29 4.18 23.08 2.53
N LYS A 30 5.21 22.27 2.24
CA LYS A 30 6.09 22.46 1.08
C LYS A 30 5.39 22.07 -0.22
N ASP A 31 4.65 20.98 -0.20
CA ASP A 31 3.97 20.41 -1.38
C ASP A 31 2.44 20.28 -1.19
N ASP A 32 1.89 20.90 -0.13
CA ASP A 32 0.49 20.79 0.31
C ASP A 32 -0.03 19.35 0.49
N SER A 33 0.88 18.37 0.55
CA SER A 33 0.51 16.96 0.66
C SER A 33 0.00 16.62 2.06
N LYS A 34 -0.77 15.53 2.14
CA LYS A 34 -1.40 15.09 3.39
C LYS A 34 -1.10 13.62 3.64
N GLU A 35 -0.54 13.31 4.79
CA GLU A 35 -0.33 11.95 5.25
C GLU A 35 -1.33 11.58 6.35
N ILE A 36 -1.85 10.36 6.27
CA ILE A 36 -2.67 9.74 7.29
C ILE A 36 -2.01 8.43 7.67
N TYR A 37 -1.65 8.27 8.94
CA TYR A 37 -0.99 7.06 9.43
C TYR A 37 -1.38 6.78 10.88
N TYR A 38 -0.99 5.60 11.36
CA TYR A 38 -1.32 5.14 12.70
C TYR A 38 -0.03 4.90 13.49
N ILE A 39 -0.03 5.27 14.77
CA ILE A 39 1.06 5.04 15.72
C ILE A 39 0.58 4.18 16.88
N LEU A 40 1.46 3.43 17.53
CA LEU A 40 1.12 2.72 18.76
C LEU A 40 0.77 3.72 19.88
N LYS A 41 -0.29 3.43 20.64
CA LYS A 41 -0.64 4.23 21.83
C LYS A 41 0.44 4.10 22.92
N SER A 42 1.04 2.92 23.04
CA SER A 42 2.12 2.61 24.00
C SER A 42 3.45 3.27 23.64
N ASN A 43 3.72 3.50 22.35
CA ASN A 43 4.92 4.20 21.89
C ASN A 43 4.61 5.03 20.64
N LYS A 44 4.51 6.35 20.82
CA LYS A 44 4.12 7.30 19.77
C LYS A 44 5.15 7.44 18.64
N THR A 45 6.36 6.91 18.82
CA THR A 45 7.41 6.92 17.79
C THR A 45 7.28 5.74 16.82
N ILE A 46 6.42 4.76 17.11
CA ILE A 46 6.23 3.56 16.29
C ILE A 46 4.98 3.70 15.43
N ARG A 47 5.16 3.73 14.11
CA ARG A 47 4.10 3.60 13.11
C ARG A 47 3.67 2.14 13.01
N GLN A 48 2.37 1.92 13.12
CA GLN A 48 1.72 0.61 13.11
C GLN A 48 0.33 0.71 12.49
N GLY A 49 0.06 -0.10 11.47
CA GLY A 49 -1.21 -0.16 10.75
C GLY A 49 -1.21 0.64 9.45
N ALA A 50 -2.41 1.02 9.00
CA ALA A 50 -2.61 1.62 7.69
C ALA A 50 -1.84 2.94 7.48
N TYR A 51 -1.51 3.20 6.23
CA TYR A 51 -0.87 4.42 5.76
C TYR A 51 -1.52 4.89 4.46
N SER A 52 -1.69 6.21 4.34
CA SER A 52 -2.13 6.84 3.10
C SER A 52 -1.44 8.20 2.94
N LYS A 53 -0.97 8.52 1.73
CA LYS A 53 -0.51 9.86 1.34
C LYS A 53 -1.39 10.37 0.19
N TYR A 54 -1.79 11.62 0.31
CA TYR A 54 -2.55 12.38 -0.68
C TYR A 54 -1.71 13.55 -1.15
N ASN A 55 -1.85 13.92 -2.41
CA ASN A 55 -1.22 15.11 -2.98
C ASN A 55 -2.01 16.39 -2.67
N GLU A 56 -1.57 17.52 -3.21
CA GLU A 56 -2.20 18.85 -3.10
C GLU A 56 -3.64 18.89 -3.62
N LEU A 57 -3.95 18.05 -4.61
CA LEU A 57 -5.29 17.92 -5.19
C LEU A 57 -6.20 16.94 -4.41
N ASN A 58 -5.74 16.43 -3.26
CA ASN A 58 -6.38 15.38 -2.47
C ASN A 58 -6.54 14.02 -3.19
N ASN A 59 -5.82 13.78 -4.29
CA ASN A 59 -5.73 12.45 -4.91
C ASN A 59 -4.84 11.54 -4.06
N LEU A 60 -5.26 10.29 -3.84
CA LEU A 60 -4.46 9.28 -3.16
C LEU A 60 -3.29 8.90 -4.05
N ILE A 61 -2.06 9.04 -3.54
CA ILE A 61 -0.82 8.76 -4.29
C ILE A 61 -0.03 7.58 -3.73
N LEU A 62 -0.29 7.19 -2.49
CA LEU A 62 0.39 6.08 -1.82
C LEU A 62 -0.50 5.49 -0.74
N GLU A 63 -0.62 4.18 -0.69
CA GLU A 63 -1.24 3.48 0.45
C GLU A 63 -0.50 2.17 0.75
N GLY A 64 -0.63 1.72 2.00
CA GLY A 64 -0.10 0.45 2.47
C GLY A 64 -0.17 0.34 3.98
N GLU A 65 0.69 -0.47 4.57
CA GLU A 65 0.72 -0.68 6.02
C GLU A 65 2.14 -0.60 6.58
N TYR A 66 2.24 -0.10 7.81
CA TYR A 66 3.45 -0.18 8.62
C TYR A 66 3.29 -1.26 9.70
N ALA A 67 4.36 -2.01 9.94
CA ALA A 67 4.55 -2.83 11.13
C ALA A 67 5.88 -2.43 11.77
N ASP A 68 5.83 -1.96 13.02
CA ASP A 68 7.01 -1.53 13.78
C ASP A 68 7.94 -0.55 13.03
N ASN A 69 7.37 0.52 12.46
CA ASN A 69 8.07 1.50 11.60
C ASN A 69 8.53 1.01 10.22
N TYR A 70 8.33 -0.26 9.87
CA TYR A 70 8.67 -0.77 8.55
C TYR A 70 7.44 -0.93 7.65
N LYS A 71 7.56 -0.59 6.37
CA LYS A 71 6.58 -0.97 5.37
C LYS A 71 6.41 -2.49 5.38
N SER A 72 5.16 -2.92 5.45
CA SER A 72 4.75 -4.31 5.48
C SER A 72 3.48 -4.51 4.65
N GLY A 73 3.27 -5.73 4.18
CA GLY A 73 2.06 -6.09 3.45
C GLY A 73 1.94 -5.43 2.08
N LEU A 74 0.72 -5.34 1.57
CA LEU A 74 0.44 -4.80 0.24
C LEU A 74 0.59 -3.28 0.24
N TRP A 75 1.35 -2.77 -0.71
CA TRP A 75 1.48 -1.35 -1.01
C TRP A 75 0.99 -1.05 -2.42
N LYS A 76 0.33 0.09 -2.58
CA LYS A 76 -0.08 0.62 -3.88
C LYS A 76 0.41 2.05 -4.04
N ILE A 77 0.94 2.34 -5.23
CA ILE A 77 1.43 3.66 -5.63
C ILE A 77 0.60 4.11 -6.82
N TYR A 78 0.15 5.36 -6.77
CA TYR A 78 -0.69 5.97 -7.78
C TYR A 78 -0.01 7.20 -8.38
N SER A 79 -0.41 7.62 -9.58
CA SER A 79 -0.01 8.91 -10.14
C SER A 79 -0.76 10.08 -9.50
N ASN A 80 -0.37 11.31 -9.89
CA ASN A 80 -0.95 12.54 -9.35
C ASN A 80 -2.46 12.69 -9.62
N ASP A 81 -2.98 11.99 -10.63
CA ASP A 81 -4.39 11.90 -10.99
C ASP A 81 -5.13 10.72 -10.31
N GLY A 82 -4.44 9.95 -9.46
CA GLY A 82 -5.01 8.81 -8.74
C GLY A 82 -5.05 7.50 -9.52
N LEU A 83 -4.43 7.41 -10.72
CA LEU A 83 -4.34 6.14 -11.44
C LEU A 83 -3.31 5.21 -10.80
N LEU A 84 -3.67 3.94 -10.61
CA LEU A 84 -2.76 2.93 -10.05
C LEU A 84 -1.56 2.72 -10.99
N LYS A 85 -0.36 2.93 -10.47
CA LYS A 85 0.90 2.76 -11.23
C LYS A 85 1.60 1.45 -10.92
N MET A 86 1.62 1.06 -9.65
CA MET A 86 2.19 -0.21 -9.24
C MET A 86 1.63 -0.67 -7.90
N LYS A 87 1.64 -1.99 -7.70
CA LYS A 87 1.35 -2.58 -6.40
C LYS A 87 2.24 -3.80 -6.16
N GLY A 88 2.50 -4.09 -4.90
CA GLY A 88 3.25 -5.28 -4.49
C GLY A 88 3.48 -5.29 -3.00
N THR A 89 4.14 -6.34 -2.52
CA THR A 89 4.32 -6.55 -1.09
C THR A 89 5.65 -5.98 -0.62
N TYR A 90 5.64 -5.40 0.58
CA TYR A 90 6.85 -5.13 1.35
C TYR A 90 6.95 -6.08 2.55
N GLU A 91 8.19 -6.46 2.87
CA GLU A 91 8.56 -7.08 4.13
C GLU A 91 9.74 -6.28 4.71
N LYS A 92 9.56 -5.67 5.89
CA LYS A 92 10.58 -4.85 6.55
C LYS A 92 11.26 -3.81 5.63
N ASN A 93 10.45 -2.99 4.94
CA ASN A 93 10.90 -2.00 3.93
C ASN A 93 11.49 -2.57 2.63
N GLN A 94 11.60 -3.90 2.48
CA GLN A 94 12.10 -4.53 1.25
C GLN A 94 10.95 -5.02 0.39
N LYS A 95 11.00 -4.73 -0.92
CA LYS A 95 10.03 -5.31 -1.87
C LYS A 95 10.20 -6.83 -1.88
N THR A 96 9.09 -7.54 -1.84
CA THR A 96 9.05 -9.00 -1.89
C THR A 96 7.87 -9.47 -2.73
N GLY A 97 7.96 -10.70 -3.25
CA GLY A 97 6.97 -11.31 -4.12
C GLY A 97 6.80 -10.57 -5.44
N ILE A 98 5.63 -10.77 -6.06
CA ILE A 98 5.30 -10.22 -7.36
C ILE A 98 4.86 -8.76 -7.21
N TRP A 99 5.53 -7.90 -7.96
CA TRP A 99 5.14 -6.51 -8.18
C TRP A 99 4.54 -6.37 -9.57
N GLU A 100 3.35 -5.77 -9.63
CA GLU A 100 2.63 -5.48 -10.87
C GLU A 100 2.71 -3.99 -11.17
N TYR A 101 2.97 -3.64 -12.42
CA TYR A 101 3.04 -2.28 -12.92
C TYR A 101 2.01 -2.08 -14.02
N PHE A 102 1.38 -0.90 -14.04
CA PHE A 102 0.22 -0.62 -14.86
C PHE A 102 0.43 0.62 -15.73
N ASN A 103 -0.12 0.60 -16.95
CA ASN A 103 -0.24 1.78 -17.80
C ASN A 103 -1.45 2.66 -17.40
N ALA A 104 -1.69 3.73 -18.16
CA ALA A 104 -2.83 4.64 -17.91
C ALA A 104 -4.21 3.97 -18.10
N GLU A 105 -4.27 2.92 -18.92
CA GLU A 105 -5.48 2.11 -19.17
C GLU A 105 -5.70 1.00 -18.13
N LYS A 106 -4.88 0.98 -17.06
CA LYS A 106 -4.90 -0.05 -15.99
C LYS A 106 -4.52 -1.45 -16.48
N LYS A 107 -3.92 -1.58 -17.66
CA LYS A 107 -3.34 -2.84 -18.15
C LYS A 107 -2.00 -3.09 -17.46
N ILE A 108 -1.74 -4.34 -17.09
CA ILE A 108 -0.43 -4.75 -16.57
C ILE A 108 0.56 -4.73 -17.73
N ILE A 109 1.62 -3.94 -17.57
CA ILE A 109 2.72 -3.83 -18.54
C ILE A 109 3.99 -4.51 -18.04
N GLN A 110 4.06 -4.81 -16.74
CA GLN A 110 5.22 -5.50 -16.16
C GLN A 110 4.81 -6.28 -14.92
N ARG A 111 5.41 -7.48 -14.76
CA ARG A 111 5.47 -8.21 -13.50
C ARG A 111 6.91 -8.55 -13.17
N PHE A 112 7.35 -8.20 -11.96
CA PHE A 112 8.68 -8.53 -11.46
C PHE A 112 8.57 -9.26 -10.12
N ASP A 113 9.25 -10.40 -10.01
CA ASP A 113 9.39 -11.14 -8.76
C ASP A 113 10.63 -10.63 -8.00
N PHE A 114 10.39 -9.88 -6.94
CA PHE A 114 11.47 -9.36 -6.10
C PHE A 114 12.10 -10.41 -5.19
N SER A 115 11.38 -11.49 -4.86
CA SER A 115 11.93 -12.59 -4.06
C SER A 115 12.96 -13.39 -4.86
N ASN A 116 12.66 -13.66 -6.14
CA ASN A 116 13.53 -14.42 -7.03
C ASN A 116 14.37 -13.54 -7.97
N LYS A 117 14.24 -12.21 -7.87
CA LYS A 117 14.90 -11.22 -8.73
C LYS A 117 14.70 -11.49 -10.23
N LYS A 118 13.47 -11.84 -10.62
CA LYS A 118 13.14 -12.31 -11.96
C LYS A 118 12.06 -11.44 -12.61
N LEU A 119 12.31 -11.00 -13.84
CA LEU A 119 11.26 -10.44 -14.69
C LEU A 119 10.33 -11.59 -15.14
N ILE A 120 9.05 -11.51 -14.78
CA ILE A 120 8.04 -12.51 -15.15
C ILE A 120 7.37 -12.12 -16.46
N PHE A 121 7.07 -10.83 -16.63
CA PHE A 121 6.33 -10.31 -17.76
C PHE A 121 6.76 -8.87 -18.03
N PHE A 122 6.88 -8.53 -19.31
CA PHE A 122 7.01 -7.17 -19.81
C PHE A 122 6.25 -7.09 -21.13
N GLU A 123 5.45 -6.04 -21.29
CA GLU A 123 4.78 -5.74 -22.55
C GLU A 123 5.70 -4.86 -23.40
N ASP A 124 6.20 -5.42 -24.49
CA ASP A 124 6.96 -4.66 -25.48
C ASP A 124 6.01 -3.76 -26.27
N PHE A 125 6.20 -2.44 -26.11
CA PHE A 125 5.59 -1.47 -27.00
C PHE A 125 6.50 -1.36 -28.23
N GLU A 126 6.28 -2.20 -29.23
CA GLU A 126 6.85 -1.92 -30.54
C GLU A 126 6.22 -0.60 -31.04
N PHE A 127 7.04 0.45 -31.12
CA PHE A 127 6.66 1.66 -31.83
C PHE A 127 6.64 1.30 -33.31
N GLU A 128 5.46 0.99 -33.85
CA GLU A 128 5.26 1.00 -35.29
C GLU A 128 5.68 2.39 -35.80
N LYS A 129 6.69 2.39 -36.69
CA LYS A 129 7.23 3.59 -37.33
C LYS A 129 6.28 4.14 -38.38
#